data_AF-A0A0F8XFD6-F1
#
_entry.id   AF-A0A0F8XFD6-F1
#
_cell.length_a   1.000
_cell.length_b   1.000
_cell.length_c   1.000
_cell.angle_alpha   90.00
_cell.angle_beta   90.00
_cell.angle_gamma   90.00
#
_symmetry.space_group_name_H-M   'P 1'
#
loop_
_entity.id
_entity.type
_entity.pdbx_description
1 polymer ?
#
loop_
_entity_poly.entity_id
_entity_poly.type
_entity_poly.pdbx_seq_one_letter_code
_entity_poly.pdbx_strand_id
1 'polypeptide(L)'
;TKGVDYADPEDSFLVGIDPEYYVSTAGCCNDFDISARTVKWWSQQSDAAKASLMINQMPNIKEALEVFGKWLMAKGFAKDNTPYEKGAARVWAMPSQFDLVILRNAAKHVYGSTNDVPWHYRQETDARTYMWTFGDLEALAQQGRKTNGMLSGLIKHRADHDAVRQARIIQYITNARNDNGQADPKRS
;
A
#
# COMPACT_ATOMS: atom_id res chain seq x y z
N THR A 1 -24.04 17.01 -5.33
CA THR A 1 -22.99 16.01 -5.08
C THR A 1 -21.83 16.71 -4.40
N LYS A 2 -21.63 16.49 -3.10
CA LYS A 2 -20.36 16.88 -2.48
C LYS A 2 -19.28 16.04 -3.18
N GLY A 3 -18.28 16.69 -3.77
CA GLY A 3 -17.17 15.98 -4.39
C GLY A 3 -16.50 15.14 -3.31
N VAL A 4 -16.45 13.82 -3.50
CA VAL A 4 -15.61 12.96 -2.67
C VAL A 4 -14.17 13.26 -3.05
N ASP A 5 -13.38 13.74 -2.09
CA ASP A 5 -11.95 13.91 -2.28
C ASP A 5 -11.26 12.55 -2.11
N TYR A 6 -10.83 12.00 -3.24
CA TYR A 6 -10.15 10.70 -3.30
C TYR A 6 -8.66 10.88 -3.07
N ALA A 7 -7.97 9.83 -2.59
CA ALA A 7 -6.54 9.86 -2.38
C ALA A 7 -5.80 10.43 -3.61
N ASP A 8 -5.04 11.49 -3.37
CA ASP A 8 -4.26 12.21 -4.37
C ASP A 8 -3.00 11.41 -4.70
N PRO A 9 -2.70 11.11 -5.98
CA PRO A 9 -1.46 10.43 -6.34
C PRO A 9 -0.23 11.28 -6.00
N GLU A 10 -0.37 12.61 -5.94
CA GLU A 10 0.71 13.52 -5.51
C GLU A 10 1.03 13.37 -4.02
N ASP A 11 0.11 12.79 -3.23
CA ASP A 11 0.35 12.46 -1.82
C ASP A 11 0.90 11.04 -1.60
N SER A 12 1.34 10.37 -2.67
CA SER A 12 1.94 9.05 -2.60
C SER A 12 3.46 9.10 -2.37
N PHE A 13 4.02 7.96 -1.96
CA PHE A 13 5.44 7.81 -1.72
C PHE A 13 5.97 6.57 -2.45
N LEU A 14 7.07 6.76 -3.19
CA LEU A 14 7.78 5.70 -3.87
C LEU A 14 9.29 5.84 -3.60
N VAL A 15 9.90 4.75 -3.15
CA VAL A 15 11.34 4.60 -3.01
C VAL A 15 11.75 3.28 -3.63
N GLY A 16 12.78 3.32 -4.49
CA GLY A 16 13.39 2.14 -5.08
C GLY A 16 14.58 1.68 -4.25
N ILE A 17 15.00 0.44 -4.45
CA ILE A 17 16.27 -0.08 -3.95
C ILE A 17 17.09 -0.47 -5.16
N ASP A 18 18.36 -0.08 -5.19
CA ASP A 18 19.29 -0.47 -6.24
C ASP A 18 19.33 -2.01 -6.37
N PRO A 19 19.00 -2.58 -7.54
CA PRO A 19 19.08 -4.02 -7.78
C PRO A 19 20.47 -4.62 -7.51
N GLU A 20 21.55 -3.84 -7.69
CA GLU A 20 22.92 -4.30 -7.41
C GLU A 20 23.14 -4.64 -5.93
N TYR A 21 22.40 -3.99 -5.02
CA TYR A 21 22.39 -4.35 -3.61
C TYR A 21 22.06 -5.83 -3.44
N TYR A 22 20.97 -6.30 -4.04
CA TYR A 22 20.54 -7.68 -3.90
C TYR A 22 21.45 -8.68 -4.61
N VAL A 23 22.01 -8.31 -5.77
CA VAL A 23 22.96 -9.16 -6.51
C VAL A 23 24.27 -9.34 -5.73
N SER A 24 24.79 -8.27 -5.15
CA SER A 24 26.03 -8.31 -4.36
C SER A 24 25.86 -9.02 -3.01
N THR A 25 24.66 -8.98 -2.42
CA THR A 25 24.36 -9.65 -1.15
C THR A 25 23.80 -11.06 -1.31
N ALA A 26 23.52 -11.54 -2.53
CA ALA A 26 22.87 -12.82 -2.82
C ALA A 26 23.59 -14.05 -2.23
N GLY A 27 24.86 -13.92 -1.83
CA GLY A 27 25.64 -14.97 -1.15
C GLY A 27 25.70 -14.87 0.38
N CYS A 28 25.28 -13.75 0.99
CA CYS A 28 25.46 -13.49 2.43
C CYS A 28 24.15 -13.53 3.24
N CYS A 29 23.00 -13.29 2.60
CA CYS A 29 21.69 -13.20 3.28
C CYS A 29 20.56 -13.62 2.33
N ASN A 30 20.05 -14.85 2.49
CA ASN A 30 19.05 -15.49 1.61
C ASN A 30 17.61 -14.93 1.73
N ASP A 31 17.41 -13.79 2.39
CA ASP A 31 16.06 -13.31 2.75
C ASP A 31 15.34 -12.59 1.59
N PHE A 32 16.03 -12.28 0.49
CA PHE A 32 15.49 -11.50 -0.65
C PHE A 32 15.88 -12.05 -2.03
N ASP A 33 15.91 -13.36 -2.20
CA ASP A 33 16.16 -13.99 -3.50
C ASP A 33 15.04 -13.70 -4.52
N ILE A 34 15.41 -13.45 -5.77
CA ILE A 34 14.49 -13.13 -6.86
C ILE A 34 14.41 -14.32 -7.81
N SER A 35 13.26 -15.01 -7.81
CA SER A 35 13.07 -16.15 -8.70
C SER A 35 13.09 -15.75 -10.19
N ALA A 36 13.61 -16.64 -11.05
CA ALA A 36 13.56 -16.45 -12.51
C ALA A 36 12.12 -16.25 -13.04
N ARG A 37 11.12 -16.83 -12.36
CA ARG A 37 9.70 -16.61 -12.67
C ARG A 37 9.28 -15.16 -12.40
N THR A 38 9.74 -14.57 -11.30
CA THR A 38 9.50 -13.16 -10.97
C THR A 38 10.14 -12.24 -12.01
N VAL A 39 11.38 -12.52 -12.43
CA VAL A 39 12.06 -11.76 -13.49
C VAL A 39 11.29 -11.85 -14.82
N LYS A 40 10.90 -13.05 -15.23
CA LYS A 40 10.10 -13.26 -16.46
C LYS A 40 8.73 -12.59 -16.39
N TRP A 41 8.11 -12.56 -15.21
CA TRP A 41 6.85 -11.85 -15.03
C TRP A 41 7.05 -10.33 -15.17
N TRP A 42 8.12 -9.77 -14.61
CA TRP A 42 8.46 -8.35 -14.76
C TRP A 42 8.79 -7.94 -16.20
N SER A 43 9.43 -8.82 -16.98
CA SER A 43 9.74 -8.53 -18.39
C SER A 43 8.49 -8.40 -19.27
N GLN A 44 7.33 -8.88 -18.79
CA GLN A 44 6.04 -8.80 -19.48
C GLN A 44 5.24 -7.54 -19.12
N GLN A 45 5.72 -6.71 -18.19
CA GLN A 45 5.02 -5.49 -17.76
C GLN A 45 5.22 -4.35 -18.75
N SER A 46 4.36 -3.32 -18.65
CA SER A 46 4.46 -2.12 -19.49
C SER A 46 5.79 -1.39 -19.27
N ASP A 47 6.22 -0.63 -20.27
CA ASP A 47 7.46 0.15 -20.16
C ASP A 47 7.41 1.17 -19.02
N ALA A 48 6.24 1.77 -18.79
CA ALA A 48 6.02 2.67 -17.66
C ALA A 48 6.15 1.96 -16.29
N ALA A 49 5.65 0.72 -16.16
CA ALA A 49 5.81 -0.05 -14.94
C ALA A 49 7.27 -0.47 -14.72
N LYS A 50 7.96 -0.95 -15.77
CA LYS A 50 9.38 -1.32 -15.69
C LYS A 50 10.25 -0.10 -15.35
N ALA A 51 9.99 1.06 -15.94
CA ALA A 51 10.70 2.30 -15.64
C ALA A 51 10.55 2.73 -14.16
N SER A 52 9.42 2.38 -13.52
CA SER A 52 9.19 2.71 -12.10
C SER A 52 10.15 2.01 -11.14
N LEU A 53 10.78 0.90 -11.53
CA LEU A 53 11.79 0.20 -10.74
C LEU A 53 13.05 1.05 -10.51
N MET A 54 13.27 2.08 -11.35
CA MET A 54 14.44 2.95 -11.32
C MET A 54 14.17 4.33 -10.68
N ILE A 55 13.00 4.52 -10.05
CA ILE A 55 12.63 5.79 -9.41
C ILE A 55 13.16 5.83 -7.97
N ASN A 56 13.72 6.97 -7.57
CA ASN A 56 14.14 7.25 -6.18
C ASN A 56 14.96 6.11 -5.56
N GLN A 57 15.94 5.58 -6.28
CA GLN A 57 16.71 4.43 -5.83
C GLN A 57 17.64 4.79 -4.67
N MET A 58 17.57 3.99 -3.63
CA MET A 58 18.50 4.00 -2.51
C MET A 58 19.54 2.90 -2.71
N PRO A 59 20.80 3.12 -2.29
CA PRO A 59 21.89 2.15 -2.47
C PRO A 59 21.71 0.87 -1.66
N ASN A 60 20.85 0.87 -0.62
CA ASN A 60 20.55 -0.30 0.19
C ASN A 60 19.15 -0.20 0.82
N ILE A 61 18.66 -1.36 1.30
CA ILE A 61 17.35 -1.48 1.94
C ILE A 61 17.23 -0.67 3.24
N LYS A 62 18.33 -0.45 3.97
CA LYS A 62 18.34 0.34 5.21
C LYS A 62 17.96 1.79 4.93
N GLU A 63 18.61 2.41 3.95
CA GLU A 63 18.33 3.80 3.56
C GLU A 63 16.89 3.95 3.04
N ALA A 64 16.40 3.00 2.24
CA ALA A 64 15.01 3.00 1.80
C ALA A 64 14.02 2.95 2.98
N LEU A 65 14.25 2.09 3.98
CA LEU A 65 13.42 2.01 5.19
C LEU A 65 13.51 3.29 6.03
N GLU A 66 14.68 3.91 6.14
CA GLU A 66 14.85 5.17 6.88
C GLU A 66 14.08 6.34 6.24
N VAL A 67 14.13 6.48 4.91
CA VAL A 67 13.36 7.51 4.20
C VAL A 67 11.86 7.22 4.28
N PHE A 68 11.45 5.96 4.13
CA PHE A 68 10.06 5.55 4.30
C PHE A 68 9.52 5.83 5.72
N GLY A 69 10.31 5.51 6.75
CA GLY A 69 9.97 5.79 8.14
C GLY A 69 9.83 7.29 8.42
N LYS A 70 10.74 8.12 7.89
CA LYS A 70 10.63 9.59 7.98
C LYS A 70 9.36 10.11 7.31
N TRP A 71 9.02 9.60 6.12
CA TRP A 71 7.79 9.99 5.44
C TRP A 71 6.54 9.62 6.24
N LEU A 72 6.47 8.41 6.79
CA LEU A 72 5.34 7.99 7.63
C LEU A 72 5.19 8.84 8.90
N MET A 73 6.29 9.14 9.60
CA MET A 73 6.26 10.02 10.77
C MET A 73 5.78 11.42 10.41
N ALA A 74 6.20 11.97 9.26
CA ALA A 74 5.73 13.27 8.77
C ALA A 74 4.23 13.26 8.44
N LYS A 75 3.65 12.09 8.12
CA LYS A 75 2.21 11.87 7.95
C LYS A 75 1.44 11.62 9.26
N GLY A 76 2.11 11.72 10.41
CA GLY A 76 1.50 11.52 11.72
C GLY A 76 1.30 10.06 12.11
N PHE A 77 1.99 9.11 11.44
CA PHE A 77 2.03 7.74 11.94
C PHE A 77 2.91 7.68 13.19
N ALA A 78 2.32 7.16 14.26
CA ALA A 78 3.00 6.89 15.51
C ALA A 78 2.69 5.46 15.97
N LYS A 79 3.72 4.75 16.45
CA LYS A 79 3.67 3.33 16.85
C LYS A 79 2.90 3.10 18.14
N ASP A 80 2.67 4.15 18.92
CA ASP A 80 1.94 4.17 20.18
C ASP A 80 0.45 4.54 20.00
N ASN A 81 0.03 4.96 18.80
CA ASN A 81 -1.38 5.26 18.54
C ASN A 81 -2.27 4.03 18.78
N THR A 82 -3.33 4.22 19.56
CA THR A 82 -4.32 3.16 19.75
C THR A 82 -5.18 3.09 18.49
N PRO A 83 -5.31 1.90 17.85
CA PRO A 83 -6.08 1.78 16.61
C PRO A 83 -7.57 2.09 16.80
N TYR A 84 -8.06 2.01 18.03
CA TYR A 84 -9.49 2.14 18.35
C TYR A 84 -9.93 3.59 18.50
N GLU A 85 -8.99 4.54 18.57
CA GLU A 85 -9.31 5.95 18.59
C GLU A 85 -9.83 6.43 17.24
N LYS A 86 -10.82 7.33 17.29
CA LYS A 86 -11.35 7.98 16.10
C LYS A 86 -10.25 8.81 15.46
N GLY A 87 -9.93 8.52 14.21
CA GLY A 87 -8.84 9.19 13.48
C GLY A 87 -7.47 8.53 13.64
N ALA A 88 -7.37 7.40 14.36
CA ALA A 88 -6.13 6.65 14.43
C ALA A 88 -5.68 6.15 13.05
N ALA A 89 -4.40 6.34 12.75
CA ALA A 89 -3.80 5.90 11.49
C ALA A 89 -3.87 4.37 11.33
N ARG A 90 -4.20 3.92 10.12
CA ARG A 90 -4.31 2.50 9.73
C ARG A 90 -3.37 2.20 8.58
N VAL A 91 -2.80 1.00 8.58
CA VAL A 91 -1.95 0.49 7.49
C VAL A 91 -2.77 -0.51 6.68
N TRP A 92 -3.21 -0.10 5.50
CA TRP A 92 -4.00 -0.92 4.60
C TRP A 92 -3.11 -1.60 3.56
N ALA A 93 -3.34 -2.88 3.29
CA ALA A 93 -2.63 -3.64 2.24
C ALA A 93 -3.51 -4.73 1.64
N MET A 94 -3.16 -5.23 0.44
CA MET A 94 -4.04 -6.10 -0.36
C MET A 94 -3.29 -7.25 -1.08
N PRO A 95 -3.07 -8.41 -0.42
CA PRO A 95 -3.43 -8.74 0.95
C PRO A 95 -2.37 -8.26 1.95
N SER A 96 -2.79 -8.03 3.19
CA SER A 96 -1.86 -7.59 4.25
C SER A 96 -0.75 -8.60 4.53
N GLN A 97 -1.03 -9.89 4.33
CA GLN A 97 -0.05 -10.98 4.53
C GLN A 97 1.04 -11.06 3.46
N PHE A 98 0.96 -10.26 2.39
CA PHE A 98 2.01 -10.21 1.37
C PHE A 98 2.90 -9.00 1.59
N ASP A 99 2.38 -7.78 1.36
CA ASP A 99 3.18 -6.56 1.40
C ASP A 99 3.77 -6.30 2.80
N LEU A 100 2.97 -6.48 3.87
CA LEU A 100 3.43 -6.17 5.22
C LEU A 100 4.44 -7.19 5.74
N VAL A 101 4.36 -8.45 5.29
CA VAL A 101 5.35 -9.47 5.64
C VAL A 101 6.70 -9.15 4.98
N ILE A 102 6.70 -8.68 3.72
CA ILE A 102 7.92 -8.23 3.04
C ILE A 102 8.55 -7.06 3.81
N LEU A 103 7.76 -6.04 4.19
CA LEU A 103 8.26 -4.89 4.97
C LEU A 103 8.78 -5.29 6.35
N ARG A 104 8.12 -6.24 7.03
CA ARG A 104 8.59 -6.76 8.33
C ARG A 104 9.86 -7.58 8.21
N ASN A 105 10.02 -8.36 7.14
CA ASN A 105 11.27 -9.08 6.86
C ASN A 105 12.39 -8.10 6.53
N ALA A 106 12.11 -7.02 5.80
CA ALA A 106 13.06 -5.93 5.57
C ALA A 106 13.50 -5.28 6.89
N ALA A 107 12.56 -4.96 7.78
CA ALA A 107 12.87 -4.44 9.11
C ALA A 107 13.70 -5.44 9.93
N LYS A 108 13.36 -6.73 9.90
CA LYS A 108 14.15 -7.77 10.58
C LYS A 108 15.57 -7.87 10.03
N HIS A 109 15.73 -7.82 8.72
CA HIS A 109 17.03 -7.89 8.07
C HIS A 109 17.93 -6.70 8.44
N VAL A 110 17.36 -5.49 8.51
CA VAL A 110 18.11 -4.26 8.77
C VAL A 110 18.32 -3.97 10.25
N TYR A 111 17.28 -4.17 11.06
CA TYR A 111 17.23 -3.76 12.47
C TYR A 111 17.29 -4.93 13.45
N GLY A 112 17.17 -6.17 12.97
CA GLY A 112 17.18 -7.39 13.80
C GLY A 112 15.81 -7.80 14.36
N SER A 113 14.75 -7.03 14.09
CA SER A 113 13.40 -7.28 14.61
C SER A 113 12.30 -6.97 13.61
N THR A 114 11.29 -7.85 13.53
CA THR A 114 10.07 -7.61 12.73
C THR A 114 9.16 -6.53 13.32
N ASN A 115 9.43 -6.09 14.55
CA ASN A 115 8.66 -5.07 15.25
C ASN A 115 9.20 -3.65 15.02
N ASP A 116 10.29 -3.46 14.28
CA ASP A 116 10.90 -2.14 14.05
C ASP A 116 10.34 -1.41 12.82
N VAL A 117 9.16 -1.83 12.35
CA VAL A 117 8.35 -1.03 11.43
C VAL A 117 7.73 0.18 12.16
N PRO A 118 7.48 1.30 11.47
CA PRO A 118 6.99 2.56 12.07
C PRO A 118 5.49 2.54 12.45
N TRP A 119 4.86 1.37 12.51
CA TRP A 119 3.48 1.19 12.97
C TRP A 119 3.36 0.02 13.94
N HIS A 120 2.33 0.06 14.77
CA HIS A 120 1.91 -1.03 15.63
C HIS A 120 1.19 -2.13 14.84
N TYR A 121 1.37 -3.40 15.18
CA TYR A 121 0.72 -4.53 14.48
C TYR A 121 -0.81 -4.46 14.48
N ARG A 122 -1.41 -3.80 15.47
CA ARG A 122 -2.88 -3.59 15.55
C ARG A 122 -3.40 -2.49 14.59
N GLN A 123 -2.52 -1.73 13.95
CA GLN A 123 -2.90 -0.73 12.95
C GLN A 123 -3.08 -1.35 11.55
N GLU A 124 -2.61 -2.59 11.35
CA GLU A 124 -2.70 -3.29 10.07
C GLU A 124 -4.15 -3.66 9.74
N THR A 125 -4.52 -3.56 8.47
CA THR A 125 -5.87 -3.87 7.99
C THR A 125 -5.79 -4.48 6.60
N ASP A 126 -6.51 -5.59 6.41
CA ASP A 126 -6.60 -6.24 5.10
C ASP A 126 -7.68 -5.58 4.25
N ALA A 127 -7.24 -4.91 3.18
CA ALA A 127 -8.13 -4.22 2.26
C ALA A 127 -9.01 -5.19 1.47
N ARG A 128 -8.53 -6.40 1.16
CA ARG A 128 -9.31 -7.42 0.43
C ARG A 128 -10.47 -7.93 1.26
N THR A 129 -10.23 -8.23 2.54
CA THR A 129 -11.27 -8.62 3.48
C THR A 129 -12.31 -7.51 3.60
N TYR A 130 -11.87 -6.26 3.78
CA TYR A 130 -12.80 -5.13 3.84
C TYR A 130 -13.64 -5.00 2.57
N MET A 131 -13.01 -5.12 1.39
CA MET A 131 -13.70 -5.11 0.10
C MET A 131 -14.68 -6.27 -0.05
N TRP A 132 -14.37 -7.47 0.43
CA TRP A 132 -15.29 -8.60 0.37
C TRP A 132 -16.45 -8.48 1.36
N THR A 133 -16.20 -7.95 2.56
CA THR A 133 -17.23 -7.81 3.59
C THR A 133 -18.21 -6.67 3.26
N PHE A 134 -17.70 -5.58 2.70
CA PHE A 134 -18.42 -4.32 2.59
C PHE A 134 -18.53 -3.77 1.19
N GLY A 135 -17.70 -4.24 0.27
CA GLY A 135 -17.78 -3.86 -1.12
C GLY A 135 -18.86 -4.68 -1.82
N ASP A 136 -19.72 -3.99 -2.57
CA ASP A 136 -20.47 -4.63 -3.63
C ASP A 136 -19.51 -4.82 -4.81
N LEU A 137 -18.94 -6.02 -4.93
CA LEU A 137 -17.97 -6.35 -5.98
C LEU A 137 -18.55 -6.16 -7.39
N GLU A 138 -19.86 -6.35 -7.53
CA GLU A 138 -20.57 -6.16 -8.79
C GLU A 138 -20.74 -4.67 -9.09
N ALA A 139 -21.13 -3.86 -8.09
CA ALA A 139 -21.14 -2.40 -8.23
C ALA A 139 -19.74 -1.83 -8.46
N LEU A 140 -18.69 -2.36 -7.81
CA LEU A 140 -17.29 -1.96 -8.04
C LEU A 140 -16.81 -2.33 -9.44
N ALA A 141 -17.23 -3.47 -9.99
CA ALA A 141 -16.89 -3.89 -11.35
C ALA A 141 -17.69 -3.12 -12.43
N GLN A 142 -18.98 -2.88 -12.19
CA GLN A 142 -19.85 -2.10 -13.07
C GLN A 142 -19.49 -0.61 -13.03
N GLN A 143 -19.18 -0.08 -11.85
CA GLN A 143 -18.61 1.25 -11.72
C GLN A 143 -17.18 1.31 -12.18
N GLY A 144 -16.36 0.26 -12.12
CA GLY A 144 -15.03 0.20 -12.77
C GLY A 144 -15.05 0.68 -14.23
N ARG A 145 -16.20 0.53 -14.91
CA ARG A 145 -16.45 1.03 -16.28
C ARG A 145 -16.98 2.48 -16.33
N LYS A 146 -17.57 3.00 -15.25
CA LYS A 146 -18.01 4.41 -15.07
C LYS A 146 -17.00 5.28 -14.30
N THR A 147 -16.05 4.69 -13.57
CA THR A 147 -15.04 5.30 -12.70
C THR A 147 -13.73 5.54 -13.42
N ASN A 148 -13.78 5.67 -14.76
CA ASN A 148 -12.62 6.02 -15.56
C ASN A 148 -11.86 7.23 -14.99
N GLY A 149 -12.54 8.15 -14.26
CA GLY A 149 -11.93 9.23 -13.49
C GLY A 149 -11.25 8.83 -12.17
N MET A 150 -11.82 7.90 -11.38
CA MET A 150 -11.27 7.50 -10.07
C MET A 150 -9.93 6.77 -10.20
N LEU A 151 -9.73 6.00 -11.27
CA LEU A 151 -8.48 5.26 -11.51
C LEU A 151 -7.65 5.84 -12.66
N SER A 152 -8.11 6.96 -13.25
CA SER A 152 -7.41 7.70 -14.28
C SER A 152 -5.97 8.00 -13.89
N GLY A 153 -5.05 7.88 -14.85
CA GLY A 153 -3.64 8.21 -14.66
C GLY A 153 -2.81 7.19 -13.87
N LEU A 154 -3.44 6.17 -13.27
CA LEU A 154 -2.72 5.19 -12.46
C LEU A 154 -2.15 4.05 -13.31
N ILE A 155 -0.83 4.10 -13.55
CA ILE A 155 -0.02 2.98 -14.06
C ILE A 155 -0.21 1.72 -13.18
N LYS A 156 -0.56 0.60 -13.82
CA LYS A 156 -0.67 -0.71 -13.18
C LYS A 156 0.72 -1.28 -12.89
N HIS A 157 0.89 -1.97 -11.76
CA HIS A 157 2.17 -2.59 -11.34
C HIS A 157 3.28 -1.58 -11.01
N ARG A 158 2.87 -0.35 -10.69
CA ARG A 158 3.71 0.67 -10.05
C ARG A 158 3.22 0.81 -8.60
N ALA A 159 4.11 0.61 -7.62
CA ALA A 159 3.71 0.30 -6.24
C ALA A 159 2.92 1.41 -5.53
N ASP A 160 3.36 2.66 -5.65
CA ASP A 160 2.66 3.85 -5.15
C ASP A 160 1.29 4.04 -5.82
N HIS A 161 1.21 3.82 -7.14
CA HIS A 161 -0.06 3.87 -7.87
C HIS A 161 -1.02 2.74 -7.47
N ASP A 162 -0.51 1.54 -7.20
CA ASP A 162 -1.30 0.43 -6.68
C ASP A 162 -1.81 0.73 -5.26
N ALA A 163 -1.01 1.40 -4.41
CA ALA A 163 -1.43 1.86 -3.09
C ALA A 163 -2.52 2.94 -3.17
N VAL A 164 -2.38 3.93 -4.07
CA VAL A 164 -3.41 4.95 -4.32
C VAL A 164 -4.70 4.29 -4.80
N ARG A 165 -4.62 3.34 -5.74
CA ARG A 165 -5.79 2.57 -6.20
C ARG A 165 -6.51 1.89 -5.04
N GLN A 166 -5.77 1.23 -4.15
CA GLN A 166 -6.34 0.57 -2.96
C GLN A 166 -7.02 1.57 -2.04
N ALA A 167 -6.36 2.69 -1.72
CA ALA A 167 -6.91 3.75 -0.87
C ALA A 167 -8.21 4.33 -1.43
N ARG A 168 -8.24 4.62 -2.75
CA ARG A 168 -9.45 5.15 -3.43
C ARG A 168 -10.63 4.18 -3.35
N ILE A 169 -10.38 2.88 -3.50
CA ILE A 169 -11.42 1.85 -3.37
C ILE A 169 -11.96 1.81 -1.94
N ILE A 170 -11.10 1.85 -0.93
CA ILE A 170 -11.52 1.86 0.48
C ILE A 170 -12.35 3.11 0.79
N GLN A 171 -11.93 4.28 0.33
CA GLN A 171 -12.67 5.53 0.48
C GLN A 171 -14.06 5.45 -0.18
N TYR A 172 -14.13 4.91 -1.40
CA TYR A 172 -15.39 4.71 -2.10
C TYR A 172 -16.37 3.85 -1.28
N ILE A 173 -15.93 2.68 -0.83
CA ILE A 173 -16.77 1.76 -0.03
C ILE A 173 -17.21 2.42 1.28
N THR A 174 -16.28 3.10 1.96
CA THR A 174 -16.57 3.78 3.24
C THR A 174 -17.61 4.89 3.06
N ASN A 175 -17.48 5.70 2.01
CA ASN A 175 -18.41 6.80 1.74
C ASN A 175 -19.80 6.28 1.36
N ALA A 176 -19.88 5.28 0.48
CA ALA A 176 -21.15 4.65 0.13
C ALA A 176 -21.88 4.08 1.36
N ARG A 177 -21.13 3.53 2.33
CA ARG A 177 -21.70 3.06 3.59
C ARG A 177 -22.16 4.18 4.50
N ASN A 178 -21.41 5.27 4.59
CA ASN A 178 -21.80 6.42 5.40
C ASN A 178 -23.09 7.05 4.87
N ASP A 179 -23.22 7.16 3.54
CA ASP A 179 -24.42 7.70 2.88
C ASP A 179 -25.64 6.79 3.12
N ASN A 180 -25.46 5.46 3.03
CA ASN A 180 -26.52 4.49 3.33
C ASN A 180 -26.87 4.43 4.83
N GLY A 181 -25.91 4.68 5.73
CA GLY A 181 -26.12 4.68 7.17
C GLY A 181 -26.83 5.93 7.71
N GLN A 182 -26.76 7.06 6.99
CA GLN A 182 -27.56 8.26 7.30
C GLN A 182 -29.03 8.14 6.89
N ALA A 183 -29.39 7.14 6.07
CA ALA A 183 -30.76 6.93 5.61
C ALA A 183 -31.66 6.16 6.59
N ASP A 184 -31.13 5.63 7.70
CA ASP A 184 -31.94 4.88 8.68
C ASP A 184 -31.87 5.48 10.10
N PRO A 185 -32.75 6.46 10.42
CA PRO A 185 -32.89 6.99 11.77
C PRO A 185 -33.65 6.08 12.74
N LYS A 186 -33.98 4.82 12.39
CA LYS A 186 -34.86 3.96 13.20
C LYS A 186 -34.19 2.71 13.79
N ARG A 187 -32.97 2.85 14.33
CA ARG A 187 -32.44 1.88 15.31
C ARG A 187 -31.90 2.58 16.55
N SER A 188 -32.84 2.98 17.40
CA SER A 188 -32.69 3.18 18.85
C SER A 188 -33.54 2.15 19.57
#